data_AF-A0A6G7VF02-F1
#
_entry.id   AF-A0A6G7VF02-F1
#
_cell.length_a   1.000
_cell.length_b   1.000
_cell.length_c   1.000
_cell.angle_alpha   90.00
_cell.angle_beta   90.00
_cell.angle_gamma   90.00
#
_symmetry.space_group_name_H-M   'P 1'
#
loop_
_entity.id
_entity.type
_entity.pdbx_description
1 polymer ?
#
loop_
_entity_poly.entity_id
_entity_poly.type
_entity_poly.pdbx_seq_one_letter_code
_entity_poly.pdbx_strand_id
1 'polypeptide(L)'
;MSLSWLAVGLMLLLPWILASLWLRTLWCKCDPGVLPLVIGYGFMLAMFGVSLVLFITGLIGMRPAIWPVMVILVLVALGSWGRLRTWFSLRQRSDDRPSAKPTIWSNILWAVLIVYLIVRFVALGIDLVLQPIIAWDAWTTWIFRTKAWAETGQFVEFISLDAWLADQTGSNNYPLLAADYPLGVSLIALWPVLAYGEWNETAASLPWMACAIAIGFGFYGQARLWGISPIEALFFTYILFSLPLLNIHIALPGYADIWLAAGLSLSAIAFFQWARTGDKRQLMLWLALALACLMFKREAAAWIMLFIPAMIVARLSKPWQIRLVSVVLLFLLVNFLIGVIKIDMPFIGAFSLTPSLIEAPWIGRFELNYYNNWPAVWRHLFVYDNWHLLAYLLLFAVIAVFVRMFRLGVPSYFKAQIVFVLGSLVLLYVLFFLTGAHLWAEKATSINRLILHFVPVYVFYIMTSWHLYWQPSNDVGLNFSGESCKTGE
;
A
#
# COMPACT_ATOMS: atom_id res chain seq x y z
N MET A 1 -9.01 -0.59 34.00
CA MET A 1 -8.66 -1.13 32.67
C MET A 1 -8.21 -2.57 32.89
N SER A 2 -8.87 -3.57 32.27
CA SER A 2 -8.56 -4.99 32.50
C SER A 2 -7.16 -5.34 31.98
N LEU A 3 -6.55 -6.38 32.54
CA LEU A 3 -5.25 -6.90 32.11
C LEU A 3 -5.24 -7.24 30.60
N SER A 4 -6.37 -7.70 30.05
CA SER A 4 -6.56 -8.01 28.63
C SER A 4 -6.35 -6.78 27.73
N TRP A 5 -6.87 -5.61 28.09
CA TRP A 5 -6.68 -4.39 27.29
C TRP A 5 -5.24 -3.90 27.30
N LEU A 6 -4.52 -4.09 28.41
CA LEU A 6 -3.08 -3.82 28.48
C LEU A 6 -2.33 -4.78 27.55
N ALA A 7 -2.67 -6.07 27.55
CA ALA A 7 -2.08 -7.06 26.65
C ALA A 7 -2.32 -6.72 25.17
N VAL A 8 -3.55 -6.34 24.79
CA VAL A 8 -3.86 -5.87 23.42
C VAL A 8 -2.99 -4.67 23.02
N GLY A 9 -2.91 -3.65 23.89
CA GLY A 9 -2.08 -2.48 23.64
C GLY A 9 -0.61 -2.83 23.45
N LEU A 10 -0.04 -3.67 24.32
CA LEU A 10 1.34 -4.15 24.21
C LEU A 10 1.56 -4.97 22.94
N MET A 11 0.63 -5.84 22.57
CA MET A 11 0.77 -6.68 21.38
C MET A 11 0.66 -5.89 20.08
N LEU A 12 -0.05 -4.76 20.05
CA LEU A 12 -0.03 -3.85 18.90
C LEU A 12 1.23 -3.00 18.85
N LEU A 13 1.67 -2.46 19.99
CA LEU A 13 2.79 -1.53 20.07
C LEU A 13 4.16 -2.21 19.98
N LEU A 14 4.34 -3.39 20.56
CA LEU A 14 5.65 -4.05 20.64
C LEU A 14 6.19 -4.46 19.25
N PRO A 15 5.45 -5.16 18.38
CA PRO A 15 5.90 -5.44 17.02
C PRO A 15 6.22 -4.16 16.24
N TRP A 16 5.37 -3.14 16.40
CA TRP A 16 5.55 -1.86 15.74
C TRP A 16 6.86 -1.18 16.16
N ILE A 17 7.06 -0.99 17.46
CA ILE A 17 8.26 -0.36 18.01
C ILE A 17 9.51 -1.13 17.58
N LEU A 18 9.52 -2.46 17.70
CA LEU A 18 10.68 -3.28 17.35
C LEU A 18 11.01 -3.23 15.86
N ALA A 19 9.99 -3.30 14.99
CA ALA A 19 10.19 -3.16 13.55
C ALA A 19 10.69 -1.76 13.16
N SER A 20 10.14 -0.70 13.80
CA SER A 20 10.60 0.67 13.60
C SER A 20 12.04 0.89 14.08
N LEU A 21 12.41 0.33 15.23
CA LEU A 21 13.78 0.35 15.75
C LEU A 21 14.74 -0.42 14.85
N TRP A 22 14.32 -1.59 14.36
CA TRP A 22 15.11 -2.38 13.42
C TRP A 22 15.32 -1.63 12.10
N LEU A 23 14.26 -1.04 11.52
CA LEU A 23 14.37 -0.20 10.32
C LEU A 23 15.26 1.03 10.56
N ARG A 24 15.20 1.64 11.75
CA ARG A 24 16.07 2.76 12.10
C ARG A 24 17.55 2.39 12.00
N THR A 25 17.93 1.14 12.23
CA THR A 25 19.32 0.69 12.04
C THR A 25 19.80 0.77 10.59
N LEU A 26 18.89 0.79 9.60
CA LEU A 26 19.23 0.93 8.18
C LEU A 26 19.45 2.40 7.77
N TRP A 27 18.89 3.36 8.51
CA TRP A 27 19.09 4.79 8.29
C TRP A 27 19.91 5.42 9.42
N CYS A 28 21.23 5.26 9.34
CA CYS A 28 22.15 5.84 10.33
C CYS A 28 22.13 7.37 10.37
N LYS A 29 21.81 8.03 9.24
CA LYS A 29 21.75 9.49 9.12
C LYS A 29 20.47 10.04 9.78
N CYS A 30 20.58 11.22 10.37
CA CYS A 30 19.46 11.94 10.98
C CYS A 30 18.77 12.85 9.97
N ASP A 31 18.31 12.30 8.85
CA ASP A 31 17.52 13.09 7.91
C ASP A 31 16.11 13.35 8.52
N PRO A 32 15.56 14.56 8.42
CA PRO A 32 14.30 14.94 9.09
C PRO A 32 13.08 14.05 8.78
N GLY A 33 13.10 13.29 7.70
CA GLY A 33 12.01 12.37 7.30
C GLY A 33 12.17 10.93 7.81
N VAL A 34 13.32 10.55 8.37
CA VAL A 34 13.60 9.14 8.69
C VAL A 34 12.73 8.64 9.83
N LEU A 35 12.62 9.38 10.93
CA LEU A 35 11.82 8.95 12.08
C LEU A 35 10.36 8.65 11.71
N PRO A 36 9.61 9.58 11.09
CA PRO A 36 8.26 9.28 10.64
C PRO A 36 8.23 8.14 9.61
N LEU A 37 9.20 8.05 8.69
CA LEU A 37 9.28 6.93 7.75
C LEU A 37 9.38 5.57 8.48
N VAL A 38 10.32 5.42 9.42
CA VAL A 38 10.51 4.13 10.11
C VAL A 38 9.34 3.77 11.00
N ILE A 39 8.61 4.76 11.53
CA ILE A 39 7.34 4.54 12.24
C ILE A 39 6.30 3.97 11.26
N GLY A 40 6.08 4.62 10.12
CA GLY A 40 5.08 4.17 9.15
C GLY A 40 5.37 2.80 8.54
N TYR A 41 6.57 2.62 7.97
CA TYR A 41 6.97 1.33 7.38
C TYR A 41 7.16 0.24 8.43
N GLY A 42 7.58 0.60 9.65
CA GLY A 42 7.76 -0.34 10.75
C GLY A 42 6.47 -1.05 11.11
N PHE A 43 5.35 -0.33 11.21
CA PHE A 43 4.04 -0.94 11.48
C PHE A 43 3.64 -1.93 10.37
N MET A 44 3.75 -1.51 9.11
CA MET A 44 3.34 -2.35 7.97
C MET A 44 4.16 -3.64 7.90
N LEU A 45 5.48 -3.55 8.07
CA LEU A 45 6.36 -4.72 8.12
C LEU A 45 6.09 -5.58 9.35
N ALA A 46 5.77 -4.98 10.50
CA ALA A 46 5.42 -5.71 11.70
C ALA A 46 4.15 -6.54 11.49
N MET A 47 3.06 -5.93 10.99
CA MET A 47 1.80 -6.63 10.76
C MET A 47 1.91 -7.70 9.66
N PHE A 48 2.71 -7.43 8.62
CA PHE A 48 3.05 -8.45 7.63
C PHE A 48 3.80 -9.63 8.28
N GLY A 49 4.82 -9.36 9.09
CA GLY A 49 5.59 -10.37 9.80
C GLY A 49 4.74 -11.20 10.76
N VAL A 50 3.87 -10.55 11.54
CA VAL A 50 2.90 -11.22 12.43
C VAL A 50 2.00 -12.16 11.62
N SER A 51 1.44 -11.66 10.52
CA SER A 51 0.54 -12.45 9.65
C SER A 51 1.26 -13.64 9.03
N LEU A 52 2.51 -13.47 8.59
CA LEU A 52 3.31 -14.53 8.02
C LEU A 52 3.63 -15.61 9.05
N VAL A 53 4.00 -15.22 10.27
CA VAL A 53 4.29 -16.18 11.35
C VAL A 53 3.03 -16.96 11.74
N LEU A 54 1.88 -16.29 11.90
CA LEU A 54 0.61 -16.97 12.19
C LEU A 54 0.17 -17.87 11.03
N PHE A 55 0.37 -17.45 9.78
CA PHE A 55 0.11 -18.27 8.60
C PHE A 55 0.95 -19.55 8.60
N ILE A 56 2.26 -19.43 8.83
CA ILE A 56 3.18 -20.59 8.93
C ILE A 56 2.78 -21.50 10.10
N THR A 57 2.38 -20.92 11.23
CA THR A 57 1.90 -21.67 12.42
C THR A 57 0.67 -22.52 12.06
N GLY A 58 -0.26 -21.97 11.28
CA GLY A 58 -1.41 -22.72 10.78
C GLY A 58 -1.02 -23.83 9.80
N LEU A 59 -0.07 -23.58 8.89
CA LEU A 59 0.41 -24.58 7.94
C LEU A 59 1.05 -25.80 8.60
N ILE A 60 1.70 -25.63 9.76
CA ILE A 60 2.30 -26.73 10.52
C ILE A 60 1.32 -27.38 11.51
N GLY A 61 0.02 -27.05 11.44
CA GLY A 61 -1.04 -27.66 12.24
C GLY A 61 -1.07 -27.22 13.71
N MET A 62 -0.37 -26.14 14.06
CA MET A 62 -0.38 -25.61 15.42
C MET A 62 -1.63 -24.75 15.68
N ARG A 63 -2.04 -24.68 16.95
CA ARG A 63 -3.16 -23.82 17.36
C ARG A 63 -2.78 -22.33 17.24
N PRO A 64 -3.75 -21.43 16.95
CA PRO A 64 -3.55 -19.99 17.07
C PRO A 64 -3.00 -19.63 18.45
N ALA A 65 -1.81 -19.02 18.49
CA ALA A 65 -1.16 -18.65 19.74
C ALA A 65 -0.25 -17.43 19.56
N ILE A 66 -0.05 -16.67 20.64
CA ILE A 66 0.79 -15.47 20.64
C ILE A 66 2.30 -15.79 20.65
N TRP A 67 2.69 -16.91 21.24
CA TRP A 67 4.09 -17.18 21.58
C TRP A 67 5.03 -17.31 20.37
N PRO A 68 4.64 -17.87 19.19
CA PRO A 68 5.55 -17.98 18.06
C PRO A 68 6.00 -16.59 17.57
N VAL A 69 5.06 -15.65 17.53
CA VAL A 69 5.33 -14.25 17.19
C VAL A 69 6.24 -13.63 18.24
N MET A 70 5.97 -13.84 19.54
CA MET A 70 6.79 -13.30 20.62
C MET A 70 8.25 -13.76 20.57
N VAL A 71 8.51 -15.02 20.21
CA VAL A 71 9.88 -15.53 20.03
C VAL A 71 10.60 -14.75 18.92
N ILE A 72 9.94 -14.54 17.78
CA ILE A 72 10.50 -13.74 16.68
C ILE A 72 10.76 -12.29 17.12
N LEU A 73 9.85 -11.68 17.87
CA LEU A 73 10.04 -10.33 18.40
C LEU A 73 11.24 -10.23 19.33
N VAL A 74 11.47 -11.22 20.20
CA VAL A 74 12.66 -11.28 21.06
C VAL A 74 13.93 -11.35 20.21
N LEU A 75 13.95 -12.17 19.15
CA LEU A 75 15.10 -12.26 18.24
C LEU A 75 15.36 -10.93 17.52
N VAL A 76 14.32 -10.25 17.05
CA VAL A 76 14.43 -8.92 16.43
C VAL A 76 14.93 -7.87 17.44
N ALA A 77 14.46 -7.93 18.69
CA ALA A 77 14.91 -7.05 19.77
C ALA A 77 16.41 -7.26 20.07
N LEU A 78 16.87 -8.51 20.20
CA LEU A 78 18.27 -8.83 20.42
C LEU A 78 19.16 -8.37 19.24
N GLY A 79 18.72 -8.60 18.00
CA GLY A 79 19.44 -8.18 16.80
C GLY A 79 19.51 -6.65 16.63
N SER A 80 18.44 -5.94 16.99
CA SER A 80 18.42 -4.47 16.95
C SER A 80 19.21 -3.83 18.08
N TRP A 81 19.20 -4.40 19.29
CA TRP A 81 19.95 -3.91 20.44
C TRP A 81 21.46 -3.81 20.17
N GLY A 82 22.06 -4.85 19.58
CA GLY A 82 23.48 -4.87 19.23
C GLY A 82 23.88 -3.74 18.28
N ARG A 83 23.00 -3.40 17.33
CA ARG A 83 23.22 -2.33 16.34
C ARG A 83 22.89 -0.93 16.87
N LEU A 84 21.91 -0.81 17.76
CA LEU A 84 21.56 0.47 18.37
C LEU A 84 22.63 0.94 19.34
N ARG A 85 23.28 0.02 20.07
CA ARG A 85 24.37 0.35 21.01
C ARG A 85 25.57 0.98 20.30
N THR A 86 25.96 0.44 19.14
CA THR A 86 27.05 1.01 18.31
C THR A 86 26.64 2.33 17.66
N TRP A 87 25.35 2.53 17.39
CA TRP A 87 24.85 3.79 16.86
C TRP A 87 24.85 4.93 17.89
N PHE A 88 24.38 4.69 19.11
CA PHE A 88 24.39 5.72 20.17
C PHE A 88 25.81 6.21 20.49
N SER A 89 26.84 5.36 20.34
CA SER A 89 28.23 5.78 20.53
C SER A 89 28.80 6.63 19.37
N LEU A 90 28.22 6.54 18.16
CA LEU A 90 28.66 7.30 16.98
C LEU A 90 27.94 8.65 16.82
N ARG A 91 27.00 8.98 17.72
CA ARG A 91 26.08 10.14 17.65
C ARG A 91 26.74 11.52 17.92
N GLN A 92 28.03 11.68 17.65
CA GLN A 92 28.79 12.88 18.04
C GLN A 92 29.03 13.91 16.92
N ARG A 93 28.35 13.82 15.77
CA ARG A 93 28.37 14.87 14.75
C ARG A 93 26.97 15.20 14.25
N SER A 94 26.39 16.27 14.78
CA SER A 94 25.27 16.95 14.15
C SER A 94 25.80 17.86 13.06
N ASP A 95 25.37 17.64 11.82
CA ASP A 95 25.47 18.62 10.74
C ASP A 95 24.48 19.74 11.05
N ASP A 96 25.00 20.92 11.39
CA ASP A 96 24.26 22.18 11.40
C ASP A 96 23.95 22.57 9.96
N ARG A 97 22.91 21.95 9.37
CA ARG A 97 22.33 22.49 8.14
C ARG A 97 21.53 23.74 8.51
N PRO A 98 21.82 24.91 7.92
CA PRO A 98 21.01 26.10 8.13
C PRO A 98 19.60 25.83 7.60
N SER A 99 18.66 25.56 8.51
CA SER A 99 17.24 25.60 8.19
C SER A 99 16.82 27.07 8.20
N ALA A 100 16.23 27.54 7.11
CA ALA A 100 15.54 28.83 7.12
C ALA A 100 14.59 28.86 8.33
N LYS A 101 14.64 29.95 9.11
CA LYS A 101 13.78 30.11 10.27
C LYS A 101 12.33 30.14 9.77
N PRO A 102 11.44 29.24 10.25
CA PRO A 102 10.06 29.26 9.83
C PRO A 102 9.41 30.58 10.27
N THR A 103 8.51 31.11 9.43
CA THR A 103 7.70 32.27 9.80
C THR A 103 6.71 31.89 10.90
N ILE A 104 6.26 32.87 11.70
CA ILE A 104 5.25 32.65 12.74
C ILE A 104 3.98 32.02 12.14
N TRP A 105 3.54 32.48 10.97
CA TRP A 105 2.39 31.93 10.26
C TRP A 105 2.58 30.48 9.83
N SER A 106 3.78 30.10 9.41
CA SER A 106 4.10 28.70 9.10
C SER A 106 3.98 27.81 10.34
N ASN A 107 4.46 28.29 11.50
CA ASN A 107 4.32 27.56 12.77
C ASN A 107 2.86 27.45 13.23
N ILE A 108 2.08 28.53 13.10
CA ILE A 108 0.65 28.51 13.43
C ILE A 108 -0.08 27.50 12.53
N LEU A 109 0.12 27.57 11.20
CA LEU A 109 -0.51 26.65 10.27
C LEU A 109 -0.10 25.20 10.57
N TRP A 110 1.19 24.97 10.85
CA TRP A 110 1.68 23.65 11.24
C TRP A 110 0.96 23.12 12.48
N ALA A 111 0.84 23.95 13.53
CA ALA A 111 0.16 23.58 14.77
C ALA A 111 -1.33 23.29 14.54
N VAL A 112 -2.02 24.13 13.76
CA VAL A 112 -3.43 23.95 13.41
C VAL A 112 -3.65 22.63 12.67
N LEU A 113 -2.81 22.31 11.69
CA LEU A 113 -2.91 21.06 10.93
C LEU A 113 -2.67 19.83 11.81
N ILE A 114 -1.70 19.89 12.73
CA ILE A 114 -1.48 18.80 13.70
C ILE A 114 -2.67 18.62 14.62
N VAL A 115 -3.17 19.71 15.22
CA VAL A 115 -4.34 19.65 16.11
C VAL A 115 -5.55 19.09 15.37
N TYR A 116 -5.80 19.52 14.13
CA TYR A 116 -6.87 19.00 13.31
C TYR A 116 -6.73 17.49 13.07
N LEU A 117 -5.54 17.03 12.69
CA LEU A 117 -5.28 15.60 12.48
C LEU A 117 -5.49 14.81 13.77
N ILE A 118 -5.00 15.29 14.91
CA ILE A 118 -5.20 14.63 16.22
C ILE A 118 -6.70 14.53 16.52
N VAL A 119 -7.44 15.63 16.43
CA VAL A 119 -8.89 15.65 16.67
C VAL A 119 -9.62 14.69 15.73
N ARG A 120 -9.24 14.66 14.44
CA ARG A 120 -9.83 13.76 13.45
C ARG A 120 -9.57 12.29 13.78
N PHE A 121 -8.34 11.92 14.11
CA PHE A 121 -7.97 10.56 14.48
C PHE A 121 -8.63 10.12 15.80
N VAL A 122 -8.78 11.02 16.76
CA VAL A 122 -9.55 10.75 17.99
C VAL A 122 -11.02 10.48 17.65
N ALA A 123 -11.64 11.31 16.81
CA ALA A 123 -13.03 11.10 16.39
C ALA A 123 -13.22 9.75 15.67
N LEU A 124 -12.33 9.42 14.73
CA LEU A 124 -12.34 8.12 14.03
C LEU A 124 -12.09 6.95 14.99
N GLY A 125 -11.29 7.16 16.03
CA GLY A 125 -11.03 6.15 17.05
C GLY A 125 -12.25 5.90 17.93
N ILE A 126 -12.99 6.95 18.26
CA ILE A 126 -14.27 6.85 18.95
C ILE A 126 -15.25 6.06 18.09
N ASP A 127 -15.40 6.40 16.81
CA ASP A 127 -16.27 5.66 15.88
C ASP A 127 -15.88 4.18 15.79
N LEU A 128 -14.59 3.88 15.63
CA LEU A 128 -14.08 2.50 15.57
C LEU A 128 -14.37 1.70 16.83
N VAL A 129 -14.29 2.32 18.01
CA VAL A 129 -14.53 1.63 19.30
C VAL A 129 -16.02 1.44 19.55
N LEU A 130 -16.85 2.41 19.16
CA LEU A 130 -18.29 2.41 19.44
C LEU A 130 -19.11 1.62 18.41
N GLN A 131 -18.63 1.53 17.17
CA GLN A 131 -19.38 0.85 16.11
C GLN A 131 -19.08 -0.65 16.09
N PRO A 132 -20.12 -1.50 15.97
CA PRO A 132 -19.90 -2.92 15.74
C PRO A 132 -19.29 -3.15 14.36
N ILE A 133 -18.62 -4.28 14.18
CA ILE A 133 -18.12 -4.66 12.85
C ILE A 133 -19.33 -4.94 11.94
N ILE A 134 -19.58 -4.06 10.99
CA ILE A 134 -20.74 -4.15 10.10
C ILE A 134 -20.65 -5.40 9.23
N ALA A 135 -21.75 -6.17 9.19
CA ALA A 135 -21.91 -7.40 8.42
C ALA A 135 -22.05 -7.13 6.91
N TRP A 136 -20.99 -6.60 6.30
CA TRP A 136 -20.83 -6.48 4.85
C TRP A 136 -19.53 -7.21 4.43
N ASP A 137 -18.64 -6.58 3.67
CA ASP A 137 -17.41 -7.24 3.21
C ASP A 137 -16.50 -7.71 4.35
N ALA A 138 -16.51 -6.99 5.49
CA ALA A 138 -15.80 -7.39 6.69
C ALA A 138 -16.20 -8.81 7.14
N TRP A 139 -17.48 -9.15 7.15
CA TRP A 139 -17.94 -10.48 7.58
C TRP A 139 -17.86 -11.51 6.44
N THR A 140 -18.23 -11.15 5.21
CA THR A 140 -18.28 -12.11 4.10
C THR A 140 -16.92 -12.55 3.58
N THR A 141 -15.84 -11.86 3.99
CA THR A 141 -14.52 -12.03 3.40
C THR A 141 -13.40 -12.15 4.45
N TRP A 142 -13.41 -11.32 5.51
CA TRP A 142 -12.20 -11.11 6.32
C TRP A 142 -12.33 -11.55 7.79
N ILE A 143 -13.20 -10.88 8.53
CA ILE A 143 -13.32 -10.96 10.00
C ILE A 143 -13.98 -12.25 10.47
N PHE A 144 -14.86 -12.85 9.66
CA PHE A 144 -15.49 -14.11 10.05
C PHE A 144 -14.47 -15.23 10.30
N ARG A 145 -13.41 -15.30 9.48
CA ARG A 145 -12.30 -16.23 9.68
C ARG A 145 -11.63 -16.01 11.04
N THR A 146 -11.33 -14.75 11.35
CA THR A 146 -10.75 -14.34 12.63
C THR A 146 -11.60 -14.80 13.80
N LYS A 147 -12.91 -14.54 13.74
CA LYS A 147 -13.85 -14.94 14.79
C LYS A 147 -13.86 -16.46 14.96
N ALA A 148 -14.03 -17.21 13.87
CA ALA A 148 -14.06 -18.67 13.94
C ALA A 148 -12.76 -19.24 14.54
N TRP A 149 -11.59 -18.74 14.14
CA TRP A 149 -10.30 -19.19 14.69
C TRP A 149 -10.14 -18.85 16.18
N ALA A 150 -10.61 -17.68 16.61
CA ALA A 150 -10.57 -17.27 18.02
C ALA A 150 -11.51 -18.13 18.89
N GLU A 151 -12.74 -18.36 18.44
CA GLU A 151 -13.77 -19.11 19.18
C GLU A 151 -13.47 -20.61 19.24
N THR A 152 -12.96 -21.18 18.15
CA THR A 152 -12.62 -22.62 18.09
C THR A 152 -11.24 -22.94 18.66
N GLY A 153 -10.35 -21.95 18.75
CA GLY A 153 -8.95 -22.16 19.11
C GLY A 153 -8.18 -23.00 18.10
N GLN A 154 -8.65 -23.07 16.85
CA GLN A 154 -8.07 -23.86 15.76
C GLN A 154 -8.10 -23.08 14.45
N PHE A 155 -7.12 -23.31 13.57
CA PHE A 155 -7.16 -22.81 12.19
C PHE A 155 -8.10 -23.67 11.35
N VAL A 156 -9.41 -23.53 11.56
CA VAL A 156 -10.43 -24.23 10.76
C VAL A 156 -10.40 -23.80 9.29
N GLU A 157 -10.76 -24.73 8.41
CA GLU A 157 -10.77 -24.54 6.96
C GLU A 157 -12.06 -23.87 6.49
N PHE A 158 -11.92 -23.02 5.47
CA PHE A 158 -13.02 -22.32 4.81
C PHE A 158 -13.11 -22.77 3.37
N ILE A 159 -14.31 -23.13 2.94
CA ILE A 159 -14.60 -23.61 1.59
C ILE A 159 -15.65 -22.74 0.92
N SER A 160 -15.72 -22.81 -0.42
CA SER A 160 -16.75 -22.11 -1.17
C SER A 160 -18.14 -22.64 -0.82
N LEU A 161 -19.17 -21.81 -1.04
CA LEU A 161 -20.55 -22.21 -0.78
C LEU A 161 -20.97 -23.43 -1.61
N ASP A 162 -20.54 -23.50 -2.86
CA ASP A 162 -20.82 -24.64 -3.75
C ASP A 162 -20.17 -25.93 -3.25
N ALA A 163 -18.92 -25.86 -2.78
CA ALA A 163 -18.22 -27.00 -2.20
C ALA A 163 -18.90 -27.46 -0.90
N TRP A 164 -19.37 -26.52 -0.09
CA TRP A 164 -20.09 -26.82 1.14
C TRP A 164 -21.47 -27.47 0.87
N LEU A 165 -22.23 -26.96 -0.10
CA LEU A 165 -23.52 -27.56 -0.51
C LEU A 165 -23.35 -28.94 -1.13
N ALA A 166 -22.22 -29.18 -1.81
CA ALA A 166 -21.89 -30.48 -2.39
C ALA A 166 -21.31 -31.48 -1.37
N ASP A 167 -20.89 -31.01 -0.19
CA ASP A 167 -20.30 -31.88 0.82
C ASP A 167 -21.37 -32.71 1.54
N GLN A 168 -21.40 -34.01 1.24
CA GLN A 168 -22.29 -34.98 1.88
C GLN A 168 -21.66 -35.65 3.11
N THR A 169 -20.39 -35.37 3.41
CA THR A 169 -19.63 -36.05 4.47
C THR A 169 -19.87 -35.46 5.86
N GLY A 170 -20.54 -34.31 5.95
CA GLY A 170 -20.77 -33.61 7.21
C GLY A 170 -19.48 -33.06 7.83
N SER A 171 -18.52 -32.66 6.99
CA SER A 171 -17.26 -32.10 7.48
C SER A 171 -17.48 -30.78 8.24
N ASN A 172 -16.66 -30.50 9.24
CA ASN A 172 -16.72 -29.27 10.04
C ASN A 172 -16.16 -28.02 9.30
N ASN A 173 -16.30 -27.98 7.98
CA ASN A 173 -15.81 -26.88 7.15
C ASN A 173 -16.79 -25.71 7.18
N TYR A 174 -16.24 -24.49 7.19
CA TYR A 174 -17.06 -23.28 7.25
C TYR A 174 -17.28 -22.71 5.84
N PRO A 175 -18.53 -22.49 5.41
CA PRO A 175 -18.79 -21.84 4.12
C PRO A 175 -18.42 -20.35 4.18
N LEU A 176 -17.71 -19.87 3.16
CA LEU A 176 -17.41 -18.45 3.00
C LEU A 176 -17.45 -18.05 1.54
N LEU A 177 -18.10 -16.93 1.22
CA LEU A 177 -18.24 -16.44 -0.16
C LEU A 177 -16.88 -16.20 -0.82
N ALA A 178 -15.93 -15.66 -0.06
CA ALA A 178 -14.57 -15.39 -0.51
C ALA A 178 -13.55 -16.32 0.17
N ALA A 179 -13.90 -17.61 0.31
CA ALA A 179 -13.05 -18.63 0.92
C ALA A 179 -11.65 -18.70 0.31
N ASP A 180 -11.51 -18.29 -0.94
CA ASP A 180 -10.31 -18.37 -1.76
C ASP A 180 -9.43 -17.10 -1.69
N TYR A 181 -9.87 -16.05 -0.98
CA TYR A 181 -9.07 -14.83 -0.74
C TYR A 181 -7.93 -15.06 0.26
N PRO A 182 -6.80 -14.34 0.13
CA PRO A 182 -5.68 -14.41 1.06
C PRO A 182 -6.07 -14.22 2.53
N LEU A 183 -5.32 -14.87 3.43
CA LEU A 183 -5.63 -14.90 4.86
C LEU A 183 -5.05 -13.70 5.65
N GLY A 184 -4.18 -12.89 5.05
CA GLY A 184 -3.35 -11.92 5.78
C GLY A 184 -4.18 -10.94 6.62
N VAL A 185 -5.22 -10.35 6.07
CA VAL A 185 -6.07 -9.40 6.81
C VAL A 185 -6.79 -10.06 8.00
N SER A 186 -7.27 -11.29 7.82
CA SER A 186 -7.88 -12.08 8.90
C SER A 186 -6.87 -12.41 10.01
N LEU A 187 -5.61 -12.68 9.66
CA LEU A 187 -4.54 -12.95 10.62
C LEU A 187 -4.09 -11.68 11.36
N ILE A 188 -4.08 -10.52 10.69
CA ILE A 188 -3.84 -9.24 11.35
C ILE A 188 -4.91 -8.97 12.42
N ALA A 189 -6.18 -9.19 12.09
CA ALA A 189 -7.28 -9.03 13.05
C ALA A 189 -7.22 -10.06 14.19
N LEU A 190 -6.71 -11.27 13.92
CA LEU A 190 -6.57 -12.33 14.93
C LEU A 190 -5.55 -11.99 16.00
N TRP A 191 -4.46 -11.31 15.64
CA TRP A 191 -3.36 -11.00 16.55
C TRP A 191 -3.77 -10.31 17.87
N PRO A 192 -4.46 -9.15 17.85
CA PRO A 192 -4.93 -8.51 19.08
C PRO A 192 -6.01 -9.33 19.79
N VAL A 193 -6.80 -10.14 19.08
CA VAL A 193 -7.82 -11.01 19.68
C VAL A 193 -7.16 -12.13 20.51
N LEU A 194 -6.08 -12.74 20.01
CA LEU A 194 -5.31 -13.72 20.77
C LEU A 194 -4.71 -13.13 22.06
N ALA A 195 -4.35 -11.84 22.04
CA ALA A 195 -3.86 -11.13 23.21
C ALA A 195 -4.99 -10.82 24.21
N TYR A 196 -6.19 -10.54 23.72
CA TYR A 196 -7.36 -10.31 24.55
C TYR A 196 -7.81 -11.60 25.27
N GLY A 197 -7.66 -12.75 24.60
CA GLY A 197 -7.90 -14.09 25.14
C GLY A 197 -9.23 -14.72 24.74
N GLU A 198 -10.13 -13.94 24.16
CA GLU A 198 -11.44 -14.34 23.65
C GLU A 198 -11.85 -13.42 22.49
N TRP A 199 -12.92 -13.75 21.77
CA TRP A 199 -13.42 -12.89 20.70
C TRP A 199 -13.81 -11.51 21.24
N ASN A 200 -13.23 -10.47 20.65
CA ASN A 200 -13.59 -9.08 20.93
C ASN A 200 -13.50 -8.25 19.65
N GLU A 201 -14.63 -7.67 19.24
CA GLU A 201 -14.74 -6.91 17.98
C GLU A 201 -13.82 -5.69 17.94
N THR A 202 -13.76 -4.95 19.05
CA THR A 202 -12.92 -3.76 19.15
C THR A 202 -11.44 -4.15 19.07
N ALA A 203 -11.01 -5.20 19.79
CA ALA A 203 -9.64 -5.69 19.71
C ALA A 203 -9.26 -6.09 18.26
N ALA A 204 -10.13 -6.84 17.58
CA ALA A 204 -9.95 -7.21 16.18
C ALA A 204 -9.83 -6.01 15.23
N SER A 205 -10.44 -4.88 15.59
CA SER A 205 -10.55 -3.67 14.76
C SER A 205 -9.42 -2.67 14.93
N LEU A 206 -8.78 -2.62 16.10
CA LEU A 206 -7.69 -1.68 16.41
C LEU A 206 -6.54 -1.62 15.36
N PRO A 207 -6.16 -2.72 14.68
CA PRO A 207 -5.13 -2.67 13.64
C PRO A 207 -5.43 -1.68 12.50
N TRP A 208 -6.71 -1.40 12.18
CA TRP A 208 -7.08 -0.45 11.12
C TRP A 208 -6.69 0.99 11.47
N MET A 209 -6.88 1.39 12.72
CA MET A 209 -6.43 2.70 13.20
C MET A 209 -4.91 2.83 13.12
N ALA A 210 -4.20 1.81 13.60
CA ALA A 210 -2.74 1.80 13.55
C ALA A 210 -2.22 1.80 12.10
N CYS A 211 -2.90 1.14 11.17
CA CYS A 211 -2.61 1.18 9.72
C CYS A 211 -2.76 2.60 9.15
N ALA A 212 -3.83 3.31 9.51
CA ALA A 212 -4.02 4.70 9.10
C ALA A 212 -2.92 5.63 9.64
N ILE A 213 -2.57 5.50 10.92
CA ILE A 213 -1.46 6.25 11.52
C ILE A 213 -0.15 5.94 10.78
N ALA A 214 0.09 4.68 10.45
CA ALA A 214 1.26 4.24 9.69
C ALA A 214 1.32 4.83 8.27
N ILE A 215 0.18 4.92 7.57
CA ILE A 215 0.08 5.63 6.28
C ILE A 215 0.54 7.07 6.45
N GLY A 216 0.06 7.79 7.47
CA GLY A 216 0.39 9.19 7.69
C GLY A 216 1.87 9.43 7.97
N PHE A 217 2.45 8.62 8.87
CA PHE A 217 3.87 8.69 9.18
C PHE A 217 4.74 8.28 7.98
N GLY A 218 4.38 7.21 7.27
CA GLY A 218 5.10 6.75 6.09
C GLY A 218 5.06 7.78 4.95
N PHE A 219 3.89 8.34 4.66
CA PHE A 219 3.70 9.38 3.66
C PHE A 219 4.49 10.65 4.02
N TYR A 220 4.31 11.18 5.23
CA TYR A 220 5.02 12.38 5.68
C TYR A 220 6.54 12.17 5.67
N GLY A 221 7.02 11.03 6.17
CA GLY A 221 8.45 10.71 6.17
C GLY A 221 9.04 10.63 4.77
N GLN A 222 8.35 9.98 3.83
CA GLN A 222 8.79 9.94 2.45
C GLN A 222 8.73 11.30 1.75
N ALA A 223 7.72 12.13 2.03
CA ALA A 223 7.66 13.51 1.54
C ALA A 223 8.86 14.33 2.03
N ARG A 224 9.21 14.21 3.31
CA ARG A 224 10.39 14.89 3.88
C ARG A 224 11.69 14.39 3.26
N LEU A 225 11.84 13.08 3.03
CA LEU A 225 13.00 12.54 2.31
C LEU A 225 13.04 12.96 0.84
N TRP A 226 11.89 13.23 0.22
CA TRP A 226 11.82 13.79 -1.13
C TRP A 226 12.33 15.25 -1.20
N GLY A 227 12.49 15.92 -0.04
CA GLY A 227 12.91 17.32 0.06
C GLY A 227 11.76 18.32 0.19
N ILE A 228 10.52 17.85 0.32
CA ILE A 228 9.34 18.70 0.55
C ILE A 228 9.41 19.29 1.94
N SER A 229 9.18 20.59 2.13
CA SER A 229 9.28 21.26 3.44
C SER A 229 8.35 20.66 4.51
N PRO A 230 8.60 20.85 5.83
CA PRO A 230 7.75 20.30 6.88
C PRO A 230 6.28 20.68 6.74
N ILE A 231 6.00 21.94 6.44
CA ILE A 231 4.63 22.45 6.33
C ILE A 231 3.91 21.91 5.11
N GLU A 232 4.58 21.86 3.95
CA GLU A 232 3.99 21.30 2.72
C GLU A 232 3.75 19.80 2.88
N ALA A 233 4.70 19.05 3.44
CA ALA A 233 4.53 17.63 3.70
C ALA A 233 3.33 17.37 4.62
N LEU A 234 3.18 18.17 5.68
CA LEU A 234 2.05 18.07 6.59
C LEU A 234 0.72 18.46 5.91
N PHE A 235 0.72 19.48 5.07
CA PHE A 235 -0.45 19.89 4.29
C PHE A 235 -0.94 18.78 3.36
N PHE A 236 -0.05 18.09 2.65
CA PHE A 236 -0.44 16.94 1.82
C PHE A 236 -0.85 15.71 2.65
N THR A 237 -0.26 15.50 3.82
CA THR A 237 -0.77 14.50 4.78
C THR A 237 -2.18 14.86 5.25
N TYR A 238 -2.46 16.13 5.50
CA TYR A 238 -3.82 16.61 5.80
C TYR A 238 -4.78 16.37 4.64
N ILE A 239 -4.40 16.68 3.39
CA ILE A 239 -5.23 16.38 2.21
C ILE A 239 -5.59 14.91 2.18
N LEU A 240 -4.62 14.01 2.39
CA LEU A 240 -4.84 12.57 2.42
C LEU A 240 -5.89 12.15 3.47
N PHE A 241 -5.79 12.63 4.71
CA PHE A 241 -6.75 12.30 5.78
C PHE A 241 -8.01 13.16 5.80
N SER A 242 -8.09 14.17 4.94
CA SER A 242 -9.35 14.89 4.71
C SER A 242 -10.35 14.02 3.93
N LEU A 243 -9.88 13.01 3.18
CA LEU A 243 -10.70 12.23 2.26
C LEU A 243 -11.74 11.35 3.00
N PRO A 244 -13.05 11.53 2.73
CA PRO A 244 -14.10 10.77 3.41
C PRO A 244 -13.98 9.26 3.21
N LEU A 245 -13.66 8.81 2.00
CA LEU A 245 -13.52 7.38 1.71
C LEU A 245 -12.31 6.71 2.37
N LEU A 246 -11.22 7.45 2.64
CA LEU A 246 -10.15 6.89 3.47
C LEU A 246 -10.62 6.78 4.93
N ASN A 247 -11.26 7.83 5.43
CA ASN A 247 -11.75 7.90 6.81
C ASN A 247 -12.81 6.83 7.13
N ILE A 248 -13.71 6.51 6.19
CA ILE A 248 -14.72 5.48 6.41
C ILE A 248 -14.09 4.09 6.56
N HIS A 249 -12.96 3.81 5.91
CA HIS A 249 -12.24 2.53 6.09
C HIS A 249 -11.44 2.49 7.41
N ILE A 250 -11.37 3.60 8.14
CA ILE A 250 -10.84 3.66 9.50
C ILE A 250 -11.99 3.48 10.49
N ALA A 251 -13.08 4.24 10.32
CA ALA A 251 -14.26 4.20 11.19
C ALA A 251 -15.04 2.88 11.08
N LEU A 252 -15.09 2.27 9.90
CA LEU A 252 -15.67 0.96 9.61
C LEU A 252 -14.56 -0.06 9.36
N PRO A 253 -13.92 -0.59 10.42
CA PRO A 253 -12.81 -1.54 10.30
C PRO A 253 -13.29 -2.88 9.71
N GLY A 254 -12.33 -3.68 9.25
CA GLY A 254 -12.57 -5.04 8.74
C GLY A 254 -12.35 -5.21 7.24
N TYR A 255 -12.11 -4.12 6.50
CA TYR A 255 -11.86 -4.15 5.05
C TYR A 255 -10.37 -4.30 4.73
N ALA A 256 -10.05 -5.07 3.70
CA ALA A 256 -8.67 -5.18 3.19
C ALA A 256 -8.17 -3.92 2.45
N ASP A 257 -9.06 -3.03 2.00
CA ASP A 257 -8.71 -1.97 1.07
C ASP A 257 -7.72 -0.95 1.67
N ILE A 258 -7.82 -0.63 2.97
CA ILE A 258 -6.83 0.27 3.63
C ILE A 258 -5.45 -0.38 3.75
N TRP A 259 -5.38 -1.70 3.97
CA TRP A 259 -4.13 -2.45 4.02
C TRP A 259 -3.45 -2.46 2.66
N LEU A 260 -4.24 -2.63 1.59
CA LEU A 260 -3.74 -2.55 0.23
C LEU A 260 -3.36 -1.11 -0.14
N ALA A 261 -4.13 -0.11 0.29
CA ALA A 261 -3.78 1.30 0.12
C ALA A 261 -2.45 1.65 0.78
N ALA A 262 -2.25 1.21 2.03
CA ALA A 262 -1.00 1.39 2.75
C ALA A 262 0.15 0.65 2.07
N GLY A 263 0.00 -0.66 1.86
CA GLY A 263 1.04 -1.52 1.29
C GLY A 263 1.45 -1.07 -0.11
N LEU A 264 0.51 -0.95 -1.04
CA LEU A 264 0.77 -0.63 -2.44
C LEU A 264 1.31 0.80 -2.59
N SER A 265 0.70 1.78 -1.91
CA SER A 265 1.12 3.17 -2.08
C SER A 265 2.46 3.46 -1.40
N LEU A 266 2.71 2.95 -0.18
CA LEU A 266 4.03 3.10 0.45
C LEU A 266 5.10 2.32 -0.32
N SER A 267 4.76 1.15 -0.87
CA SER A 267 5.63 0.41 -1.80
C SER A 267 5.98 1.27 -3.02
N ALA A 268 4.99 1.94 -3.63
CA ALA A 268 5.20 2.79 -4.80
C ALA A 268 6.01 4.05 -4.51
N ILE A 269 5.76 4.69 -3.37
CA ILE A 269 6.53 5.86 -2.95
C ILE A 269 8.00 5.47 -2.70
N ALA A 270 8.26 4.33 -2.07
CA ALA A 270 9.62 3.81 -1.90
C ALA A 270 10.28 3.49 -3.25
N PHE A 271 9.54 2.90 -4.19
CA PHE A 271 10.01 2.69 -5.56
C PHE A 271 10.42 4.00 -6.24
N PHE A 272 9.61 5.06 -6.10
CA PHE A 272 9.93 6.37 -6.68
C PHE A 272 11.17 7.00 -6.04
N GLN A 273 11.34 6.85 -4.72
CA GLN A 273 12.55 7.30 -4.04
C GLN A 273 13.78 6.53 -4.51
N TRP A 274 13.68 5.22 -4.67
CA TRP A 274 14.75 4.41 -5.24
C TRP A 274 15.06 4.78 -6.69
N ALA A 275 14.04 5.02 -7.52
CA ALA A 275 14.22 5.43 -8.91
C ALA A 275 14.94 6.79 -9.00
N ARG A 276 14.71 7.69 -8.04
CA ARG A 276 15.36 9.00 -7.97
C ARG A 276 16.78 8.94 -7.41
N THR A 277 17.01 8.16 -6.35
CA THR A 277 18.24 8.24 -5.53
C THR A 277 19.17 7.04 -5.66
N GLY A 278 18.68 5.92 -6.20
CA GLY A 278 19.39 4.64 -6.20
C GLY A 278 19.50 3.97 -4.83
N ASP A 279 18.86 4.51 -3.78
CA ASP A 279 18.97 4.01 -2.41
C ASP A 279 18.41 2.58 -2.27
N LYS A 280 19.30 1.62 -2.01
CA LYS A 280 18.94 0.19 -1.87
C LYS A 280 17.97 -0.06 -0.72
N ARG A 281 17.93 0.80 0.30
CA ARG A 281 17.00 0.64 1.43
C ARG A 281 15.56 0.91 0.98
N GLN A 282 15.36 1.89 0.09
CA GLN A 282 14.08 2.16 -0.53
C GLN A 282 13.65 1.02 -1.47
N LEU A 283 14.60 0.41 -2.20
CA LEU A 283 14.35 -0.82 -2.97
C LEU A 283 13.85 -1.97 -2.08
N MET A 284 14.48 -2.19 -0.92
CA MET A 284 14.04 -3.20 0.03
C MET A 284 12.63 -2.93 0.55
N LEU A 285 12.30 -1.67 0.91
CA LEU A 285 10.96 -1.30 1.35
C LEU A 285 9.91 -1.49 0.26
N TRP A 286 10.23 -1.09 -0.98
CA TRP A 286 9.37 -1.30 -2.14
C TRP A 286 9.04 -2.79 -2.31
N LEU A 287 10.06 -3.63 -2.42
CA LEU A 287 9.89 -5.07 -2.66
C LEU A 287 9.16 -5.76 -1.51
N ALA A 288 9.55 -5.47 -0.26
CA ALA A 288 8.93 -6.07 0.91
C ALA A 288 7.43 -5.76 0.98
N LEU A 289 7.03 -4.49 0.80
CA LEU A 289 5.62 -4.11 0.83
C LEU A 289 4.84 -4.55 -0.42
N ALA A 290 5.47 -4.57 -1.59
CA ALA A 290 4.84 -5.10 -2.81
C ALA A 290 4.46 -6.57 -2.61
N LEU A 291 5.41 -7.39 -2.16
CA LEU A 291 5.15 -8.80 -1.88
C LEU A 291 4.13 -8.99 -0.75
N ALA A 292 4.18 -8.16 0.29
CA ALA A 292 3.20 -8.21 1.38
C ALA A 292 1.75 -8.01 0.90
N CYS A 293 1.53 -7.19 -0.13
CA CYS A 293 0.19 -6.95 -0.67
C CYS A 293 -0.49 -8.23 -1.18
N LEU A 294 0.28 -9.21 -1.64
CA LEU A 294 -0.25 -10.51 -2.10
C LEU A 294 -0.92 -11.30 -0.95
N MET A 295 -0.54 -11.05 0.30
CA MET A 295 -1.21 -11.64 1.46
C MET A 295 -2.48 -10.91 1.87
N PHE A 296 -2.74 -9.70 1.35
CA PHE A 296 -3.88 -8.88 1.77
C PHE A 296 -5.08 -9.01 0.84
N LYS A 297 -4.85 -8.97 -0.47
CA LYS A 297 -5.93 -9.00 -1.47
C LYS A 297 -5.45 -9.61 -2.78
N ARG A 298 -6.35 -10.27 -3.51
CA ARG A 298 -6.01 -10.90 -4.80
C ARG A 298 -5.64 -9.89 -5.87
N GLU A 299 -6.32 -8.75 -5.89
CA GLU A 299 -6.10 -7.68 -6.87
C GLU A 299 -4.69 -7.10 -6.77
N ALA A 300 -3.99 -7.29 -5.64
CA ALA A 300 -2.59 -6.92 -5.48
C ALA A 300 -1.69 -7.52 -6.59
N ALA A 301 -1.98 -8.74 -7.05
CA ALA A 301 -1.23 -9.37 -8.13
C ALA A 301 -1.26 -8.51 -9.40
N ALA A 302 -2.43 -7.97 -9.76
CA ALA A 302 -2.57 -7.06 -10.91
C ALA A 302 -1.88 -5.71 -10.65
N TRP A 303 -2.02 -5.16 -9.44
CA TRP A 303 -1.45 -3.85 -9.09
C TRP A 303 0.08 -3.84 -9.07
N ILE A 304 0.73 -4.91 -8.62
CA ILE A 304 2.20 -5.00 -8.58
C ILE A 304 2.79 -4.99 -10.00
N MET A 305 2.04 -5.45 -11.01
CA MET A 305 2.50 -5.40 -12.41
C MET A 305 2.71 -3.97 -12.92
N LEU A 306 2.09 -2.96 -12.30
CA LEU A 306 2.31 -1.54 -12.63
C LEU A 306 3.76 -1.09 -12.40
N PHE A 307 4.51 -1.78 -11.54
CA PHE A 307 5.91 -1.49 -11.32
C PHE A 307 6.79 -1.82 -12.52
N ILE A 308 6.41 -2.79 -13.35
CA ILE A 308 7.21 -3.23 -14.50
C ILE A 308 7.39 -2.10 -15.52
N PRO A 309 6.33 -1.52 -16.11
CA PRO A 309 6.49 -0.42 -17.06
C PRO A 309 7.13 0.81 -16.41
N ALA A 310 6.83 1.09 -15.14
CA ALA A 310 7.45 2.19 -14.41
C ALA A 310 8.98 1.98 -14.23
N MET A 311 9.42 0.76 -13.93
CA MET A 311 10.83 0.40 -13.77
C MET A 311 11.58 0.44 -15.10
N ILE A 312 10.97 -0.03 -16.19
CA ILE A 312 11.53 0.06 -17.55
C ILE A 312 11.83 1.51 -17.88
N VAL A 313 10.88 2.42 -17.63
CA VAL A 313 11.06 3.85 -17.89
C VAL A 313 12.09 4.50 -16.95
N ALA A 314 12.18 4.03 -15.70
CA ALA A 314 13.17 4.51 -14.74
C ALA A 314 14.61 4.12 -15.07
N ARG A 315 14.83 2.91 -15.64
CA ARG A 315 16.17 2.29 -15.74
C ARG A 315 16.70 2.10 -17.15
N LEU A 316 15.85 1.85 -18.13
CA LEU A 316 16.30 1.57 -19.49
C LEU A 316 16.55 2.86 -20.27
N SER A 317 17.52 2.85 -21.18
CA SER A 317 17.72 3.95 -22.12
C SER A 317 16.58 4.04 -23.13
N LYS A 318 16.34 5.23 -23.70
CA LYS A 318 15.26 5.44 -24.68
C LYS A 318 15.23 4.41 -25.82
N PRO A 319 16.35 3.98 -26.43
CA PRO A 319 16.33 2.95 -27.48
C PRO A 319 15.78 1.61 -26.99
N TRP A 320 16.14 1.19 -25.77
CA TRP A 320 15.62 -0.05 -25.19
C TRP A 320 14.14 0.06 -24.82
N GLN A 321 13.70 1.23 -24.35
CA GLN A 321 12.28 1.50 -24.13
C GLN A 321 11.49 1.36 -25.43
N ILE A 322 11.95 1.98 -26.52
CA ILE A 322 11.30 1.89 -27.84
C ILE A 322 11.26 0.45 -28.32
N ARG A 323 12.38 -0.29 -28.26
CA ARG A 323 12.43 -1.70 -28.67
C ARG A 323 11.42 -2.55 -27.89
N LEU A 324 11.35 -2.37 -26.58
CA LEU A 324 10.43 -3.14 -25.74
C LEU A 324 8.97 -2.80 -26.05
N VAL A 325 8.65 -1.51 -26.22
CA VAL A 325 7.31 -1.08 -26.65
C VAL A 325 6.97 -1.65 -28.04
N SER A 326 7.90 -1.61 -29.00
CA SER A 326 7.72 -2.20 -30.32
C SER A 326 7.47 -3.70 -30.26
N VAL A 327 8.20 -4.44 -29.40
CA VAL A 327 8.00 -5.88 -29.18
C VAL A 327 6.63 -6.16 -28.59
N VAL A 328 6.19 -5.39 -27.57
CA VAL A 328 4.87 -5.54 -26.96
C VAL A 328 3.76 -5.23 -27.97
N LEU A 329 3.88 -4.14 -28.73
CA LEU A 329 2.90 -3.77 -29.75
C LEU A 329 2.85 -4.80 -30.90
N LEU A 330 4.01 -5.30 -31.33
CA LEU A 330 4.08 -6.37 -32.33
C LEU A 330 3.43 -7.65 -31.80
N PHE A 331 3.69 -8.02 -30.55
CA PHE A 331 3.07 -9.17 -29.89
C PHE A 331 1.54 -9.03 -29.84
N LEU A 332 1.03 -7.86 -29.43
CA LEU A 332 -0.40 -7.57 -29.39
C LEU A 332 -1.03 -7.57 -30.80
N LEU A 333 -0.33 -7.02 -31.80
CA LEU A 333 -0.78 -7.04 -33.20
C LEU A 333 -0.85 -8.46 -33.75
N VAL A 334 0.19 -9.26 -33.52
CA VAL A 334 0.22 -10.68 -33.92
C VAL A 334 -0.89 -11.45 -33.21
N ASN A 335 -1.10 -11.21 -31.92
CA ASN A 335 -2.22 -11.80 -31.17
C ASN A 335 -3.58 -11.41 -31.78
N PHE A 336 -3.78 -10.14 -32.11
CA PHE A 336 -5.00 -9.65 -32.74
C PHE A 336 -5.26 -10.28 -34.11
N LEU A 337 -4.21 -10.48 -34.92
CA LEU A 337 -4.32 -11.08 -36.26
C LEU A 337 -4.51 -12.61 -36.24
N ILE A 338 -3.87 -13.32 -35.31
CA ILE A 338 -3.93 -14.79 -35.20
C ILE A 338 -5.15 -15.24 -34.38
N GLY A 339 -5.70 -14.37 -33.52
CA GLY A 339 -6.96 -14.56 -32.81
C GLY A 339 -6.87 -15.37 -31.52
N VAL A 340 -5.81 -16.14 -31.28
CA VAL A 340 -5.65 -16.92 -30.03
C VAL A 340 -4.18 -17.13 -29.68
N ILE A 341 -3.75 -16.63 -28.52
CA ILE A 341 -2.57 -17.17 -27.82
C ILE A 341 -3.09 -17.95 -26.61
N LYS A 342 -2.86 -19.26 -26.61
CA LYS A 342 -3.06 -20.15 -25.47
C LYS A 342 -1.73 -20.79 -25.15
N ILE A 343 -1.21 -20.48 -23.97
CA ILE A 343 0.02 -21.07 -23.45
C ILE A 343 -0.39 -21.82 -22.19
N ASP A 344 -0.34 -23.14 -22.24
CA ASP A 344 -0.50 -23.96 -21.06
C ASP A 344 0.88 -24.16 -20.43
N MET A 345 1.10 -23.54 -19.26
CA MET A 345 2.37 -23.62 -18.56
C MET A 345 2.25 -24.68 -17.44
N PRO A 346 3.11 -25.72 -17.45
CA PRO A 346 3.14 -26.69 -16.36
C PRO A 346 3.26 -25.98 -15.02
N PHE A 347 2.45 -26.37 -14.03
CA PHE A 347 2.40 -25.86 -12.64
C PHE A 347 1.91 -24.42 -12.43
N ILE A 348 1.88 -23.58 -13.46
CA ILE A 348 1.43 -22.18 -13.35
C ILE A 348 -0.03 -22.07 -13.79
N GLY A 349 -0.44 -22.86 -14.77
CA GLY A 349 -1.80 -22.85 -15.33
C GLY A 349 -1.84 -22.20 -16.72
N ALA A 350 -3.05 -22.14 -17.28
CA ALA A 350 -3.26 -21.64 -18.63
C ALA A 350 -3.23 -20.11 -18.67
N PHE A 351 -2.48 -19.57 -19.63
CA PHE A 351 -2.56 -18.18 -20.05
C PHE A 351 -3.27 -18.14 -21.41
N SER A 352 -4.39 -17.43 -21.49
CA SER A 352 -5.10 -17.18 -22.74
C SER A 352 -5.28 -15.69 -22.96
N LEU A 353 -4.82 -15.21 -24.12
CA LEU A 353 -5.08 -13.86 -24.59
C LEU A 353 -5.76 -13.96 -25.96
N THR A 354 -7.04 -13.57 -26.00
CA THR A 354 -7.83 -13.43 -27.22
C THR A 354 -8.50 -12.05 -27.24
N PRO A 355 -9.02 -11.57 -28.38
CA PRO A 355 -9.71 -10.29 -28.45
C PRO A 355 -10.89 -10.14 -27.47
N SER A 356 -11.50 -11.26 -27.05
CA SER A 356 -12.67 -11.29 -26.16
C SER A 356 -12.38 -11.89 -24.78
N LEU A 357 -11.14 -12.30 -24.50
CA LEU A 357 -10.80 -13.01 -23.25
C LEU A 357 -9.36 -12.73 -22.82
N ILE A 358 -9.21 -12.32 -21.57
CA ILE A 358 -7.93 -12.36 -20.85
C ILE A 358 -8.06 -13.39 -19.74
N GLU A 359 -7.28 -14.45 -19.81
CA GLU A 359 -7.14 -15.44 -18.76
C GLU A 359 -5.66 -15.51 -18.38
N ALA A 360 -5.38 -15.22 -17.12
CA ALA A 360 -4.04 -15.31 -16.59
C ALA A 360 -4.03 -16.04 -15.25
N PRO A 361 -3.04 -16.91 -15.02
CA PRO A 361 -2.82 -17.53 -13.72
C PRO A 361 -2.81 -16.49 -12.60
N TRP A 362 -3.48 -16.77 -11.49
CA TRP A 362 -3.53 -15.94 -10.28
C TRP A 362 -4.23 -14.58 -10.41
N ILE A 363 -4.51 -14.10 -11.62
CA ILE A 363 -5.27 -12.86 -11.87
C ILE A 363 -6.75 -13.19 -12.13
N GLY A 364 -7.01 -14.28 -12.85
CA GLY A 364 -8.35 -14.78 -13.15
C GLY A 364 -8.70 -14.72 -14.63
N ARG A 365 -9.98 -14.96 -14.93
CA ARG A 365 -10.56 -15.01 -16.27
C ARG A 365 -11.50 -13.81 -16.46
N PHE A 366 -11.26 -13.03 -17.50
CA PHE A 366 -11.99 -11.80 -17.81
C PHE A 366 -12.47 -11.81 -19.25
N GLU A 367 -13.79 -11.87 -19.43
CA GLU A 367 -14.41 -11.69 -20.74
C GLU A 367 -14.42 -10.20 -21.08
N LEU A 368 -13.88 -9.87 -22.25
CA LEU A 368 -13.69 -8.51 -22.72
C LEU A 368 -14.91 -8.05 -23.52
N ASN A 369 -15.65 -7.09 -22.98
CA ASN A 369 -16.77 -6.42 -23.64
C ASN A 369 -16.82 -4.97 -23.18
N TYR A 370 -17.14 -4.03 -24.08
CA TYR A 370 -17.23 -2.63 -23.71
C TYR A 370 -18.57 -2.32 -23.01
N TYR A 371 -18.49 -1.69 -21.84
CA TYR A 371 -19.62 -1.21 -21.05
C TYR A 371 -19.47 0.28 -20.77
N ASN A 372 -20.53 1.06 -21.00
CA ASN A 372 -20.50 2.51 -20.81
C ASN A 372 -20.67 2.89 -19.33
N ASN A 373 -19.57 2.86 -18.58
CA ASN A 373 -19.55 3.15 -17.14
C ASN A 373 -19.25 4.61 -16.77
N TRP A 374 -19.17 5.50 -17.76
CA TRP A 374 -18.88 6.91 -17.52
C TRP A 374 -19.82 7.60 -16.53
N PRO A 375 -21.16 7.36 -16.54
CA PRO A 375 -22.06 7.98 -15.57
C PRO A 375 -21.77 7.60 -14.12
N ALA A 376 -21.33 6.36 -13.87
CA ALA A 376 -20.93 5.91 -12.53
C ALA A 376 -19.59 6.56 -12.13
N VAL A 377 -18.58 6.48 -13.00
CA VAL A 377 -17.25 7.06 -12.75
C VAL A 377 -17.33 8.56 -12.48
N TRP A 378 -18.08 9.29 -13.29
CA TRP A 378 -18.24 10.74 -13.14
C TRP A 378 -18.88 11.10 -11.79
N ARG A 379 -19.98 10.43 -11.44
CA ARG A 379 -20.67 10.67 -10.17
C ARG A 379 -19.78 10.38 -8.97
N HIS A 380 -19.10 9.24 -8.97
CA HIS A 380 -18.29 8.83 -7.82
C HIS A 380 -17.02 9.65 -7.62
N LEU A 381 -16.40 10.15 -8.70
CA LEU A 381 -15.15 10.91 -8.64
C LEU A 381 -15.35 12.42 -8.47
N PHE A 382 -16.36 13.00 -9.13
CA PHE A 382 -16.47 14.45 -9.26
C PHE A 382 -17.73 15.04 -8.60
N VAL A 383 -18.81 14.27 -8.46
CA VAL A 383 -20.10 14.79 -7.97
C VAL A 383 -20.33 14.44 -6.50
N TYR A 384 -20.15 13.17 -6.15
CA TYR A 384 -20.28 12.70 -4.78
C TYR A 384 -19.08 13.13 -3.94
N ASP A 385 -19.33 13.41 -2.67
CA ASP A 385 -18.32 13.88 -1.72
C ASP A 385 -17.39 12.77 -1.22
N ASN A 386 -17.09 11.78 -2.07
CA ASN A 386 -16.27 10.64 -1.69
C ASN A 386 -14.78 11.00 -1.56
N TRP A 387 -14.33 11.93 -2.41
CA TRP A 387 -12.91 12.22 -2.65
C TRP A 387 -12.57 13.70 -2.50
N HIS A 388 -13.51 14.54 -2.05
CA HIS A 388 -13.36 16.00 -2.02
C HIS A 388 -12.75 16.52 -3.35
N LEU A 389 -11.61 17.21 -3.28
CA LEU A 389 -10.90 17.78 -4.44
C LEU A 389 -9.89 16.83 -5.09
N LEU A 390 -9.73 15.59 -4.61
CA LEU A 390 -8.65 14.70 -5.08
C LEU A 390 -8.70 14.45 -6.59
N ALA A 391 -9.88 14.13 -7.15
CA ALA A 391 -10.02 13.83 -8.57
C ALA A 391 -9.67 15.06 -9.43
N TYR A 392 -10.10 16.24 -9.00
CA TYR A 392 -9.78 17.52 -9.65
C TYR A 392 -8.28 17.83 -9.60
N LEU A 393 -7.66 17.67 -8.42
CA LEU A 393 -6.22 17.90 -8.23
C LEU A 393 -5.38 16.91 -9.01
N LEU A 394 -5.79 15.63 -9.08
CA LEU A 394 -5.12 14.61 -9.87
C LEU A 394 -5.18 14.94 -11.37
N LEU A 395 -6.36 15.30 -11.87
CA LEU A 395 -6.53 15.72 -13.27
C LEU A 395 -5.64 16.92 -13.60
N PHE A 396 -5.64 17.94 -12.73
CA PHE A 396 -4.79 19.12 -12.90
C PHE A 396 -3.30 18.76 -12.88
N ALA A 397 -2.86 17.93 -11.92
CA ALA A 397 -1.47 17.49 -11.82
C ALA A 397 -1.02 16.74 -13.08
N VAL A 398 -1.85 15.83 -13.59
CA VAL A 398 -1.58 15.10 -14.84
C VAL A 398 -1.45 16.06 -16.02
N ILE A 399 -2.41 16.97 -16.22
CA ILE A 399 -2.40 17.96 -17.31
C ILE A 399 -1.16 18.85 -17.23
N ALA A 400 -0.87 19.38 -16.04
CA ALA A 400 0.29 20.21 -15.81
C ALA A 400 1.55 19.42 -16.19
N VAL A 401 1.80 18.26 -15.58
CA VAL A 401 2.98 17.45 -15.88
C VAL A 401 3.14 17.13 -17.37
N PHE A 402 2.05 16.87 -18.10
CA PHE A 402 2.11 16.71 -19.56
C PHE A 402 2.61 17.98 -20.25
N VAL A 403 2.05 19.16 -19.94
CA VAL A 403 2.51 20.45 -20.48
C VAL A 403 4.00 20.68 -20.18
N ARG A 404 4.45 20.40 -18.93
CA ARG A 404 5.87 20.52 -18.58
C ARG A 404 6.74 19.53 -19.36
N MET A 405 6.30 18.28 -19.50
CA MET A 405 7.03 17.25 -20.25
C MET A 405 7.29 17.69 -21.70
N PHE A 406 6.31 18.30 -22.36
CA PHE A 406 6.47 18.78 -23.73
C PHE A 406 7.33 20.05 -23.83
N ARG A 407 7.25 20.96 -22.85
CA ARG A 407 7.95 22.26 -22.92
C ARG A 407 9.39 22.21 -22.40
N LEU A 408 9.60 21.54 -21.27
CA LEU A 408 10.84 21.59 -20.49
C LEU A 408 11.46 20.20 -20.29
N GLY A 409 10.74 19.13 -20.66
CA GLY A 409 11.11 17.78 -20.29
C GLY A 409 10.87 17.49 -18.81
N VAL A 410 10.99 16.21 -18.45
CA VAL A 410 10.95 15.74 -17.06
C VAL A 410 12.03 14.67 -16.84
N PRO A 411 12.60 14.58 -15.64
CA PRO A 411 13.57 13.53 -15.30
C PRO A 411 12.98 12.12 -15.44
N SER A 412 13.82 11.13 -15.76
CA SER A 412 13.38 9.73 -15.95
C SER A 412 12.69 9.13 -14.72
N TYR A 413 13.15 9.46 -13.50
CA TYR A 413 12.49 9.01 -12.28
C TYR A 413 11.06 9.55 -12.15
N PHE A 414 10.79 10.74 -12.68
CA PHE A 414 9.47 11.36 -12.61
C PHE A 414 8.55 10.76 -13.67
N LYS A 415 9.08 10.38 -14.84
CA LYS A 415 8.35 9.59 -15.84
C LYS A 415 7.86 8.27 -15.28
N ALA A 416 8.63 7.62 -14.41
CA ALA A 416 8.21 6.40 -13.73
C ALA A 416 6.94 6.63 -12.87
N GLN A 417 6.82 7.78 -12.21
CA GLN A 417 5.61 8.15 -11.48
C GLN A 417 4.41 8.31 -12.41
N ILE A 418 4.60 9.03 -13.52
CA ILE A 418 3.56 9.25 -14.53
C ILE A 418 3.07 7.92 -15.09
N VAL A 419 3.99 7.03 -15.45
CA VAL A 419 3.67 5.70 -16.00
C VAL A 419 2.91 4.86 -14.99
N PHE A 420 3.30 4.90 -13.71
CA PHE A 420 2.57 4.20 -12.66
C PHE A 420 1.15 4.75 -12.48
N VAL A 421 1.00 6.08 -12.38
CA VAL A 421 -0.30 6.74 -12.19
C VAL A 421 -1.21 6.51 -13.39
N LEU A 422 -0.75 6.79 -14.61
CA LEU A 422 -1.54 6.56 -15.82
C LEU A 422 -1.83 5.08 -16.02
N GLY A 423 -0.85 4.20 -15.76
CA GLY A 423 -1.03 2.75 -15.81
C GLY A 423 -2.12 2.26 -14.86
N SER A 424 -2.18 2.79 -13.63
CA SER A 424 -3.25 2.47 -12.68
C SER A 424 -4.62 2.93 -13.16
N LEU A 425 -4.72 4.13 -13.75
CA LEU A 425 -5.98 4.64 -14.32
C LEU A 425 -6.43 3.81 -15.53
N VAL A 426 -5.50 3.42 -16.41
CA VAL A 426 -5.77 2.52 -17.54
C VAL A 426 -6.22 1.16 -17.05
N LEU A 427 -5.60 0.61 -16.00
CA LEU A 427 -5.99 -0.70 -15.47
C LEU A 427 -7.38 -0.65 -14.80
N LEU A 428 -7.71 0.44 -14.10
CA LEU A 428 -9.07 0.69 -13.59
C LEU A 428 -10.08 0.86 -14.75
N TYR A 429 -9.68 1.53 -15.83
CA TYR A 429 -10.51 1.64 -17.04
C TYR A 429 -10.78 0.26 -17.65
N VAL A 430 -9.74 -0.55 -17.87
CA VAL A 430 -9.89 -1.92 -18.40
C VAL A 430 -10.83 -2.72 -17.49
N LEU A 431 -10.63 -2.67 -16.18
CA LEU A 431 -11.46 -3.41 -15.23
C LEU A 431 -12.93 -2.99 -15.31
N PHE A 432 -13.24 -1.70 -15.21
CA PHE A 432 -14.63 -1.24 -15.12
C PHE A 432 -15.33 -1.04 -16.46
N PHE A 433 -14.62 -0.83 -17.57
CA PHE A 433 -15.24 -0.60 -18.87
C PHE A 433 -15.14 -1.82 -19.77
N LEU A 434 -14.17 -2.71 -19.57
CA LEU A 434 -13.94 -3.83 -20.47
C LEU A 434 -14.24 -5.20 -19.87
N THR A 435 -14.57 -5.32 -18.59
CA THR A 435 -14.83 -6.64 -17.95
C THR A 435 -16.19 -6.72 -17.27
N GLY A 436 -16.58 -7.93 -16.85
CA GLY A 436 -17.77 -8.15 -16.00
C GLY A 436 -17.79 -7.35 -14.70
N ALA A 437 -16.65 -6.81 -14.25
CA ALA A 437 -16.56 -5.92 -13.09
C ALA A 437 -17.28 -4.58 -13.28
N HIS A 438 -17.77 -4.27 -14.50
CA HIS A 438 -18.58 -3.07 -14.76
C HIS A 438 -19.81 -2.97 -13.82
N LEU A 439 -20.45 -4.10 -13.51
CA LEU A 439 -21.60 -4.16 -12.60
C LEU A 439 -21.26 -3.68 -11.18
N TRP A 440 -20.02 -3.90 -10.74
CA TRP A 440 -19.55 -3.45 -9.43
C TRP A 440 -19.28 -1.94 -9.38
N ALA A 441 -19.03 -1.32 -10.54
CA ALA A 441 -18.95 0.12 -10.65
C ALA A 441 -20.34 0.75 -10.68
N GLU A 442 -21.29 0.19 -11.42
CA GLU A 442 -22.68 0.69 -11.46
C GLU A 442 -23.37 0.62 -10.09
N LYS A 443 -23.18 -0.49 -9.37
CA LYS A 443 -23.72 -0.71 -8.03
C LYS A 443 -22.92 -0.02 -6.91
N ALA A 444 -21.86 0.73 -7.27
CA ALA A 444 -20.97 1.41 -6.34
C ALA A 444 -20.25 0.49 -5.32
N THR A 445 -20.22 -0.82 -5.55
CA THR A 445 -19.67 -1.79 -4.59
C THR A 445 -18.14 -1.81 -4.59
N SER A 446 -17.50 -1.54 -5.73
CA SER A 446 -16.03 -1.66 -5.86
C SER A 446 -15.34 -0.42 -6.43
N ILE A 447 -16.04 0.51 -7.09
CA ILE A 447 -15.41 1.66 -7.75
C ILE A 447 -14.56 2.50 -6.79
N ASN A 448 -15.15 2.93 -5.67
CA ASN A 448 -14.43 3.73 -4.69
C ASN A 448 -13.36 2.91 -3.94
N ARG A 449 -13.63 1.63 -3.68
CA ARG A 449 -12.71 0.75 -2.94
C ARG A 449 -11.43 0.48 -3.72
N LEU A 450 -11.53 0.19 -5.01
CA LEU A 450 -10.34 -0.07 -5.83
C LEU A 450 -9.52 1.20 -6.11
N ILE A 451 -10.18 2.36 -6.21
CA ILE A 451 -9.48 3.64 -6.31
C ILE A 451 -8.71 3.94 -5.03
N LEU A 452 -9.26 3.62 -3.85
CA LEU A 452 -8.64 3.83 -2.55
C LEU A 452 -7.22 3.24 -2.47
N HIS A 453 -6.97 2.10 -3.12
CA HIS A 453 -5.67 1.43 -3.11
C HIS A 453 -4.51 2.33 -3.60
N PHE A 454 -4.81 3.30 -4.47
CA PHE A 454 -3.84 4.19 -5.09
C PHE A 454 -3.82 5.59 -4.47
N VAL A 455 -4.75 5.90 -3.58
CA VAL A 455 -4.97 7.27 -3.11
C VAL A 455 -3.73 7.88 -2.45
N PRO A 456 -3.03 7.22 -1.51
CA PRO A 456 -1.83 7.80 -0.93
C PRO A 456 -0.73 8.08 -1.98
N VAL A 457 -0.55 7.21 -2.98
CA VAL A 457 0.42 7.46 -4.07
C VAL A 457 -0.06 8.54 -5.05
N TYR A 458 -1.36 8.70 -5.28
CA TYR A 458 -1.91 9.81 -6.05
C TYR A 458 -1.67 11.16 -5.36
N VAL A 459 -1.92 11.24 -4.06
CA VAL A 459 -1.61 12.45 -3.27
C VAL A 459 -0.10 12.74 -3.30
N PHE A 460 0.74 11.69 -3.23
CA PHE A 460 2.19 11.84 -3.35
C PHE A 460 2.59 12.37 -4.73
N TYR A 461 1.99 11.86 -5.81
CA TYR A 461 2.21 12.33 -7.16
C TYR A 461 1.77 13.80 -7.35
N ILE A 462 0.62 14.20 -6.79
CA ILE A 462 0.16 15.59 -6.84
C ILE A 462 1.19 16.50 -6.13
N MET A 463 1.68 16.09 -4.96
CA MET A 463 2.69 16.81 -4.20
C MET A 463 4.03 16.93 -4.96
N THR A 464 4.55 15.83 -5.51
CA THR A 464 5.81 15.86 -6.25
C THR A 464 5.67 16.63 -7.57
N SER A 465 4.50 16.59 -8.21
CA SER A 465 4.17 17.42 -9.38
C SER A 465 4.20 18.89 -9.03
N TRP A 466 3.52 19.29 -7.95
CA TRP A 466 3.55 20.65 -7.43
C TRP A 466 4.98 21.11 -7.15
N HIS A 467 5.75 20.31 -6.42
CA HIS A 467 7.14 20.64 -6.08
C HIS A 467 8.04 20.76 -7.31
N LEU A 468 7.90 19.86 -8.29
CA LEU A 468 8.62 19.92 -9.55
C LEU A 468 8.32 21.24 -10.27
N TYR A 469 7.06 21.69 -10.23
CA TYR A 469 6.61 22.92 -10.87
C TYR A 469 7.26 24.18 -10.32
N TRP A 470 7.42 24.27 -9.01
CA TRP A 470 7.89 25.47 -8.32
C TRP A 470 9.41 25.50 -8.05
N GLN A 471 10.14 24.43 -8.35
CA GLN A 471 11.60 24.46 -8.32
C GLN A 471 12.17 25.25 -9.53
N PRO A 472 13.05 26.24 -9.31
CA PRO A 472 13.78 26.92 -10.37
C PRO A 472 14.56 25.89 -11.20
N SER A 473 14.51 26.00 -12.52
CA SER A 473 15.12 25.08 -13.50
C SER A 473 16.65 24.99 -13.47
N ASN A 474 17.33 25.58 -12.49
CA ASN A 474 18.78 25.76 -12.50
C ASN A 474 19.58 24.51 -12.07
N ASP A 475 18.94 23.48 -11.48
CA ASP A 475 19.64 22.29 -10.95
C ASP A 475 19.50 21.01 -11.79
N VAL A 476 18.88 21.06 -12.98
CA VAL A 476 18.68 19.86 -13.82
C VAL A 476 19.87 19.57 -14.76
N GLY A 477 20.84 20.46 -14.83
CA GLY A 477 22.11 20.19 -15.49
C GLY A 477 23.25 20.33 -14.50
N LEU A 478 23.78 19.22 -13.98
CA LEU A 478 25.20 19.03 -13.67
C LEU A 478 25.47 17.56 -13.26
N ASN A 479 26.38 16.95 -14.02
CA ASN A 479 27.24 15.81 -13.67
C ASN A 479 26.66 14.38 -13.65
N PHE A 480 26.33 13.87 -14.84
CA PHE A 480 26.63 12.48 -15.21
C PHE A 480 27.75 12.44 -16.26
N SER A 481 28.93 12.93 -15.92
CA SER A 481 30.17 12.52 -16.59
C SER A 481 30.89 11.57 -15.65
N GLY A 482 30.89 10.29 -16.00
CA GLY A 482 31.76 9.31 -15.36
C GLY A 482 33.20 9.67 -15.66
N GLU A 483 33.89 10.25 -14.68
CA GLU A 483 35.34 10.21 -14.66
C GLU A 483 35.76 8.88 -14.04
N SER A 484 36.35 8.06 -14.90
CA SER A 484 37.11 6.88 -14.53
C SER A 484 38.28 7.33 -13.68
N CYS A 485 38.28 6.93 -12.40
CA CYS A 485 39.49 6.95 -11.61
C CYS A 485 40.37 5.80 -12.12
N LYS A 486 41.15 6.10 -13.17
CA LYS A 486 42.31 5.29 -13.54
C LYS A 486 43.35 5.46 -12.44
N THR A 487 43.66 4.35 -11.79
CA THR A 487 44.88 4.16 -11.00
C THR A 487 46.10 4.36 -11.90
N GLY A 488 46.98 5.27 -11.51
CA GLY A 488 48.32 5.43 -12.07
C GLY A 488 49.29 5.66 -10.91
N GLU A 489 50.25 4.73 -10.82
CA GLU A 489 51.43 4.64 -9.94
C GLU A 489 51.23 4.21 -8.49
#